data_AF-A0A453RM38-F1
#
_entry.id   AF-A0A453RM38-F1
#
_cell.length_a   1.000
_cell.length_b   1.000
_cell.length_c   1.000
_cell.angle_alpha   90.00
_cell.angle_beta   90.00
_cell.angle_gamma   90.00
#
_symmetry.space_group_name_H-M   'P 1'
#
loop_
_entity.id
_entity.type
_entity.pdbx_description
1 polymer ?
#
loop_
_entity_poly.entity_id
_entity_poly.type
_entity_poly.pdbx_seq_one_letter_code
_entity_poly.pdbx_strand_id
1 'polypeptide(L)' 'IAQEMEENQNEQKDGNSCAIRTQLINKLPAVLIIPFKRYSNDLSKLRGHVSFKEILHLGPFMDPRF' A
#
# COMPACT_ATOMS: atom_id res chain seq x y z
N ILE A 1 36.56 -29.97 6.86
CA ILE A 1 35.09 -30.06 7.06
C ILE A 1 34.76 -28.94 8.03
N ALA A 2 34.18 -27.85 7.52
CA ALA A 2 34.04 -26.57 8.21
C ALA A 2 32.72 -26.54 9.00
N GLN A 3 32.79 -25.97 10.20
CA GLN A 3 31.69 -25.82 11.15
C GLN A 3 30.59 -24.91 10.61
N GLU A 4 29.34 -25.36 10.71
CA GLU A 4 28.14 -24.53 10.59
C GLU A 4 28.18 -23.43 11.66
N MET A 5 28.24 -22.17 11.22
CA MET A 5 27.82 -21.03 12.03
C MET A 5 26.44 -20.62 11.53
N GLU A 6 25.43 -21.04 12.29
CA GLU A 6 24.10 -20.46 12.28
C GLU A 6 24.22 -19.01 12.79
N GLU A 7 24.53 -18.08 11.89
CA GLU A 7 24.46 -16.66 12.21
C GLU A 7 23.01 -16.20 12.09
N ASN A 8 22.36 -16.18 13.25
CA ASN A 8 21.12 -15.47 13.52
C ASN A 8 21.35 -13.97 13.25
N GLN A 9 21.21 -13.55 12.00
CA GLN A 9 21.34 -12.15 11.60
C GLN A 9 20.09 -11.34 11.99
N ASN A 10 19.85 -11.23 13.30
CA ASN A 10 19.12 -10.09 13.86
C ASN A 10 20.06 -8.87 13.87
N GLU A 11 20.53 -8.48 12.69
CA GLU A 11 21.08 -7.15 12.50
C GLU A 11 19.91 -6.18 12.47
N GLN A 12 19.63 -5.59 13.63
CA GLN A 12 18.84 -4.37 13.73
C GLN A 12 19.65 -3.25 13.06
N LYS A 13 19.56 -3.19 11.73
CA LYS A 13 20.19 -2.14 10.92
C LYS A 13 19.57 -0.80 11.31
N ASP A 14 20.47 0.14 11.57
CA ASP A 14 20.30 1.57 11.75
C ASP A 14 18.98 2.15 11.19
N GLY A 15 18.21 2.77 12.07
CA GLY A 15 16.82 3.19 11.89
C GLY A 15 16.63 4.44 11.02
N ASN A 16 17.21 4.45 9.82
CA ASN A 16 16.92 5.45 8.79
C ASN A 16 16.85 4.84 7.38
N SER A 17 16.37 3.60 7.29
CA SER A 17 15.84 3.07 6.05
C SER A 17 14.40 3.56 5.91
N CYS A 18 14.15 4.48 4.97
CA CYS A 18 12.79 4.87 4.62
C CYS A 18 12.12 3.70 3.90
N ALA A 19 11.57 2.77 4.66
CA ALA A 19 10.85 1.63 4.13
C ALA A 19 9.60 2.12 3.38
N ILE A 20 9.47 1.73 2.10
CA ILE A 20 8.27 2.02 1.32
C ILE A 20 7.20 1.01 1.71
N ARG A 21 6.07 1.51 2.24
CA ARG A 21 4.90 0.68 2.53
C ARG A 21 3.90 0.75 1.38
N THR A 22 3.75 -0.34 0.64
CA THR A 22 2.70 -0.53 -0.37
C THR A 22 1.46 -1.17 0.26
N GLN A 23 0.27 -0.74 -0.15
CA GLN A 23 -1.01 -1.33 0.25
C GLN A 23 -1.71 -1.89 -0.99
N LEU A 24 -2.10 -3.18 -0.93
CA LEU A 24 -2.82 -3.89 -1.98
C LEU A 24 -4.14 -4.45 -1.44
N ILE A 25 -5.06 -4.79 -2.34
CA ILE A 25 -6.33 -5.41 -2.03
C ILE A 25 -6.15 -6.93 -2.03
N ASN A 26 -6.30 -7.59 -0.88
CA ASN A 26 -6.09 -9.04 -0.78
C ASN A 26 -7.29 -9.85 -1.30
N LYS A 27 -8.51 -9.30 -1.19
CA LYS A 27 -9.73 -9.96 -1.64
C LYS A 27 -10.69 -8.93 -2.19
N LEU A 28 -11.31 -9.25 -3.32
CA LEU A 28 -12.30 -8.38 -3.95
C LEU A 28 -13.56 -8.28 -3.07
N PRO A 29 -13.94 -7.08 -2.60
CA PRO A 29 -15.23 -6.91 -1.94
C PRO A 29 -16.37 -6.98 -2.96
N ALA A 30 -17.54 -7.47 -2.53
CA ALA A 30 -18.73 -7.51 -3.38
C ALA A 30 -19.19 -6.10 -3.81
N VAL A 31 -18.97 -5.11 -2.96
CA VAL A 31 -19.22 -3.69 -3.22
C VAL A 31 -17.99 -2.91 -2.79
N LEU A 32 -17.41 -2.11 -3.70
CA LEU A 32 -16.27 -1.24 -3.43
C LEU A 32 -16.74 0.20 -3.27
N ILE A 33 -16.35 0.85 -2.17
CA ILE A 33 -16.64 2.26 -1.89
C ILE A 33 -15.33 3.03 -1.92
N ILE A 34 -15.24 4.07 -2.77
CA ILE A 34 -14.05 4.92 -2.90
C ILE A 34 -14.39 6.33 -2.42
N PRO A 35 -14.17 6.65 -1.12
CA PRO A 35 -14.42 7.99 -0.60
C PRO A 35 -13.31 8.95 -1.05
N PHE A 36 -13.69 10.09 -1.63
CA PHE A 36 -12.75 11.15 -1.95
C PHE A 36 -12.49 12.03 -0.73
N LYS A 37 -11.26 11.96 -0.20
CA LYS A 37 -10.78 12.86 0.86
C LYS A 37 -10.55 14.26 0.27
N ARG A 38 -11.61 15.08 0.27
CA ARG A 38 -11.60 16.45 -0.27
C ARG A 38 -11.31 17.52 0.77
N TYR A 39 -11.00 17.18 2.00
CA TYR A 39 -10.60 18.14 3.02
C TYR A 39 -9.15 17.89 3.39
N SER A 40 -8.33 18.93 3.28
CA SER A 40 -6.95 18.93 3.76
C SER A 40 -6.91 19.27 5.25
N ASN A 41 -5.73 19.14 5.85
CA ASN A 41 -5.53 19.37 7.29
C ASN A 41 -5.81 20.82 7.72
N ASP A 42 -5.73 21.76 6.78
CA ASP A 42 -6.12 23.17 6.95
C ASP A 42 -7.64 23.39 6.86
N LEU A 43 -8.44 22.31 6.79
CA LEU A 43 -9.90 22.31 6.67
C LEU A 43 -10.43 22.91 5.36
N SER A 44 -9.55 23.21 4.39
CA SER A 44 -9.96 23.71 3.10
C SER A 44 -10.47 22.58 2.19
N LYS A 45 -11.44 22.91 1.32
CA LYS A 45 -12.03 21.94 0.39
C LYS A 45 -11.24 21.90 -0.93
N LEU A 46 -10.69 20.74 -1.27
CA LEU A 46 -10.07 20.45 -2.56
C LEU A 46 -11.13 20.39 -3.68
N ARG A 47 -11.09 21.41 -4.56
CA ARG A 47 -12.06 21.59 -5.65
C ARG A 47 -11.63 20.97 -6.99
N GLY A 48 -10.48 20.31 -7.04
CA GLY A 48 -9.99 19.65 -8.25
C GLY A 48 -11.00 18.64 -8.82
N HIS A 49 -11.15 18.65 -10.15
CA HIS A 49 -11.94 17.65 -10.85
C HIS A 49 -11.23 16.29 -10.78
N VAL A 50 -12.00 15.24 -10.51
CA VAL A 50 -11.51 13.86 -10.54
C VAL A 50 -12.31 13.14 -11.61
N SER A 51 -11.67 12.83 -12.73
CA SER A 51 -12.28 12.02 -13.77
C SER A 51 -12.23 10.54 -13.38
N PHE A 52 -13.29 9.80 -13.68
CA PHE A 52 -13.34 8.37 -13.50
C PHE A 52 -14.01 7.72 -14.69
N LYS A 53 -13.67 6.45 -14.92
CA LYS A 53 -14.32 5.62 -15.94
C LYS A 53 -15.49 4.87 -15.30
N GLU A 54 -16.47 4.53 -16.11
CA GLU A 54 -17.60 3.68 -15.70
C GLU A 54 -17.14 2.30 -15.22
N ILE A 55 -16.10 1.75 -15.87
CA ILE A 55 -15.51 0.45 -15.53
C ILE A 55 -14.12 0.65 -14.94
N LEU A 56 -13.88 0.06 -13.77
CA LEU A 56 -12.59 0.04 -13.08
C LEU A 56 -12.02 -1.39 -13.05
N HIS A 57 -10.90 -1.61 -13.75
CA HIS A 57 -10.16 -2.88 -13.65
C HIS A 57 -9.32 -2.88 -12.37
N LEU A 58 -9.62 -3.79 -11.45
CA LEU A 58 -8.95 -3.85 -10.15
C LEU A 58 -7.66 -4.67 -10.13
N GLY A 59 -7.37 -5.43 -11.19
CA GLY A 59 -6.18 -6.30 -11.28
C GLY A 59 -4.87 -5.65 -10.83
N PRO A 60 -4.53 -4.42 -11.29
CA PRO A 60 -3.30 -3.73 -10.88
C PRO A 60 -3.20 -3.38 -9.38
N PHE A 61 -4.31 -3.44 -8.64
CA PHE A 61 -4.39 -3.09 -7.22
C PHE A 61 -4.55 -4.32 -6.31
N MET A 62 -4.67 -5.51 -6.90
CA MET A 62 -4.81 -6.76 -6.15
C MET A 62 -3.44 -7.27 -5.69
N ASP A 63 -3.44 -7.94 -4.54
CA ASP A 63 -2.28 -8.69 -4.09
C ASP A 63 -2.15 -9.97 -4.94
N PRO A 64 -1.04 -10.17 -5.67
CA PRO A 64 -0.88 -11.33 -6.56
C PRO A 64 -0.80 -12.67 -5.83
N ARG A 65 -0.70 -12.64 -4.50
CA ARG A 65 -0.66 -13.84 -3.66
C ARG A 65 -2.04 -14.44 -3.41
N PHE A 66 -3.12 -13.77 -3.84
CA PHE A 66 -4.51 -14.18 -3.65
C PHE A 66 -5.32 -14.17 -4.95
#